data_AF-A0A941MAS7-F1
#
_entry.id   AF-A0A941MAS7-F1
#
_cell.length_a   1.000
_cell.length_b   1.000
_cell.length_c   1.000
_cell.angle_alpha   90.00
_cell.angle_beta   90.00
_cell.angle_gamma   90.00
#
_symmetry.space_group_name_H-M   'P 1'
#
loop_
_entity.id
_entity.type
_entity.pdbx_description
1 polymer ?
#
loop_
_entity_poly.entity_id
_entity_poly.type
_entity_poly.pdbx_seq_one_letter_code
_entity_poly.pdbx_strand_id
1 'polypeptide(L)'
;GTLAGAAALFKYSRDMEREADRFGFASVVAHGWAPQAGADLWARMWREEQTRKYDRPLQIFSTHPASQERLDDIKAAAATIASPPTDFGRERYRAAVHPPLVKLLDEELAQRRYAGSILVISELLDDAPAEDKGLLTFYLGEAYRRRGLGDDRKKASTYYAQAIALPGAPPAAWREVGLARRNAGDLTGARSALQRYLADAPAAEDAAFIRRDLDTLGETP
;
A
#
# COMPACT_ATOMS: atom_id res chain seq x y z
N GLY A 1 15.88 37.25 -1.70
CA GLY A 1 15.91 37.29 -3.18
C GLY A 1 16.87 36.29 -3.81
N THR A 2 18.01 35.96 -3.19
CA THR A 2 19.10 35.22 -3.83
C THR A 2 19.07 33.70 -3.65
N LEU A 3 18.44 33.16 -2.60
CA LEU A 3 18.33 31.70 -2.37
C LEU A 3 17.30 31.01 -3.26
N ALA A 4 16.24 31.71 -3.70
CA ALA A 4 15.23 31.16 -4.61
C ALA A 4 15.76 30.96 -6.05
N GLY A 5 16.72 31.78 -6.50
CA GLY A 5 17.36 31.66 -7.82
C GLY A 5 18.34 30.49 -7.92
N ALA A 6 18.99 30.11 -6.82
CA ALA A 6 19.91 28.96 -6.78
C ALA A 6 19.17 27.62 -6.87
N ALA A 7 17.98 27.50 -6.29
CA ALA A 7 17.16 26.28 -6.39
C ALA A 7 16.66 26.00 -7.82
N ALA A 8 16.47 27.05 -8.63
CA ALA A 8 16.11 26.90 -10.05
C ALA A 8 17.27 26.36 -10.92
N LEU A 9 18.52 26.50 -10.47
CA LEU A 9 19.72 26.03 -11.18
C LEU A 9 20.04 24.55 -10.93
N PHE A 10 19.51 23.93 -9.87
CA PHE A 10 19.70 22.51 -9.55
C PHE A 10 18.58 21.59 -10.07
N LYS A 11 17.57 22.17 -10.71
CA LYS A 11 16.45 21.43 -11.30
C LYS A 11 16.78 21.11 -12.75
N TYR A 12 16.66 19.84 -13.13
CA TYR A 12 16.89 19.43 -14.51
C TYR A 12 15.89 20.11 -15.45
N SER A 13 16.38 20.55 -16.62
CA SER A 13 15.50 21.12 -17.64
C SER A 13 14.59 20.04 -18.23
N ARG A 14 13.47 20.44 -18.84
CA ARG A 14 12.57 19.49 -19.51
C ARG A 14 13.27 18.70 -20.61
N ASP A 15 14.22 19.32 -21.31
CA ASP A 15 15.01 18.65 -22.34
C ASP A 15 15.93 17.58 -21.73
N MET A 16 16.56 17.87 -20.58
CA MET A 16 17.41 16.91 -19.88
C MET A 16 16.60 15.71 -19.37
N GLU A 17 15.39 15.93 -18.85
CA GLU A 17 14.51 14.84 -18.42
C GLU A 17 14.06 13.96 -19.60
N ARG A 18 13.68 14.57 -20.74
CA ARG A 18 13.33 13.80 -21.96
C ARG A 18 14.50 12.98 -22.48
N GLU A 19 15.70 13.56 -22.49
CA GLU A 19 16.90 12.85 -22.91
C GLU A 19 17.21 11.68 -21.95
N ALA A 20 17.10 11.90 -20.65
CA ALA A 20 17.27 10.86 -19.64
C ALA A 20 16.24 9.73 -19.79
N ASP A 21 14.96 10.07 -20.01
CA ASP A 21 13.89 9.08 -20.24
C ASP A 21 14.16 8.25 -21.49
N ARG A 22 14.61 8.87 -22.58
CA ARG A 22 14.95 8.18 -23.83
C ARG A 22 16.10 7.18 -23.63
N PHE A 23 17.18 7.60 -22.97
CA PHE A 23 18.31 6.71 -22.70
C PHE A 23 17.96 5.61 -21.68
N GLY A 24 17.23 5.96 -20.62
CA GLY A 24 16.75 5.01 -19.62
C GLY A 24 15.86 3.95 -20.24
N PHE A 25 14.89 4.35 -21.07
CA PHE A 25 14.02 3.46 -21.81
C PHE A 25 14.80 2.51 -22.72
N ALA A 26 15.74 3.03 -23.53
CA ALA A 26 16.57 2.19 -24.39
C ALA A 26 17.37 1.16 -23.59
N SER A 27 17.88 1.53 -22.42
CA SER A 27 18.59 0.63 -21.51
C SER A 27 17.68 -0.47 -20.94
N VAL A 28 16.47 -0.12 -20.48
CA VAL A 28 15.46 -1.08 -19.99
C VAL A 28 15.20 -2.16 -21.03
N VAL A 29 14.93 -1.75 -22.28
CA VAL A 29 14.66 -2.67 -23.39
C VAL A 29 15.88 -3.52 -23.72
N ALA A 30 17.07 -2.93 -23.79
CA ALA A 30 18.31 -3.64 -24.13
C ALA A 30 18.68 -4.73 -23.13
N HIS A 31 18.29 -4.58 -21.85
CA HIS A 31 18.51 -5.58 -20.81
C HIS A 31 17.37 -6.60 -20.69
N GLY A 32 16.39 -6.58 -21.59
CA GLY A 32 15.30 -7.55 -21.63
C GLY A 32 14.17 -7.28 -20.63
N TRP A 33 14.09 -6.08 -20.07
CA TRP A 33 12.97 -5.69 -19.20
C TRP A 33 11.78 -5.21 -20.02
N ALA A 34 10.59 -5.40 -19.46
CA ALA A 34 9.35 -4.92 -20.06
C ALA A 34 9.40 -3.39 -20.28
N PRO A 35 9.20 -2.89 -21.51
CA PRO A 35 9.29 -1.46 -21.81
C PRO A 35 8.28 -0.61 -21.00
N GLN A 36 7.17 -1.22 -20.59
CA GLN A 36 6.14 -0.56 -19.77
C GLN A 36 6.52 -0.43 -18.29
N ALA A 37 7.48 -1.21 -17.78
CA ALA A 37 7.78 -1.26 -16.35
C ALA A 37 8.16 0.10 -15.76
N GLY A 38 8.94 0.90 -16.49
CA GLY A 38 9.31 2.25 -16.08
C GLY A 38 8.11 3.20 -16.05
N ALA A 39 7.25 3.15 -17.09
CA ALA A 39 6.04 3.95 -17.15
C ALA A 39 5.05 3.60 -16.02
N ASP A 40 4.91 2.32 -15.70
CA ASP A 40 4.05 1.85 -14.61
C ASP A 40 4.53 2.38 -13.25
N LEU A 41 5.84 2.27 -12.98
CA LEU A 41 6.44 2.81 -11.75
C LEU A 41 6.22 4.33 -11.64
N TRP A 42 6.55 5.07 -12.70
CA TRP A 42 6.36 6.53 -12.73
C TRP A 42 4.90 6.92 -12.54
N ALA A 43 3.96 6.20 -13.16
CA ALA A 43 2.53 6.47 -13.03
C ALA A 43 2.04 6.25 -11.59
N ARG A 44 2.53 5.21 -10.89
CA ARG A 44 2.21 4.95 -9.48
C ARG A 44 2.76 6.04 -8.57
N MET A 45 4.04 6.38 -8.72
CA MET A 45 4.68 7.46 -7.95
C MET A 45 3.98 8.80 -8.18
N TRP A 46 3.55 9.07 -9.41
CA TRP A 46 2.80 10.30 -9.72
C TRP A 46 1.44 10.33 -9.04
N ARG A 47 0.66 9.23 -9.07
CA ARG A 47 -0.61 9.15 -8.35
C ARG A 47 -0.43 9.29 -6.84
N GLU A 48 0.62 8.69 -6.27
CA GLU A 48 0.97 8.88 -4.86
C GLU A 48 1.26 10.35 -4.55
N GLU A 49 2.07 11.02 -5.38
CA GLU A 49 2.35 12.46 -5.23
C GLU A 49 1.08 13.32 -5.28
N GLN A 50 0.09 12.96 -6.12
CA GLN A 50 -1.19 13.68 -6.14
C GLN A 50 -1.97 13.60 -4.82
N THR A 51 -1.67 12.63 -3.96
CA THR A 51 -2.27 12.55 -2.61
C THR A 51 -1.66 13.54 -1.61
N ARG A 52 -0.50 14.14 -1.93
CA ARG A 52 0.36 14.90 -1.02
C ARG A 52 0.08 16.41 -1.05
N LYS A 53 -1.20 16.79 -1.10
CA LYS A 53 -1.66 18.19 -1.30
C LYS A 53 -1.02 19.24 -0.37
N TYR A 54 -0.72 18.86 0.87
CA TYR A 54 -0.14 19.76 1.89
C TYR A 54 1.23 19.28 2.40
N ASP A 55 1.77 18.22 1.80
CA ASP A 55 3.05 17.63 2.17
C ASP A 55 4.16 18.11 1.22
N ARG A 56 5.42 17.93 1.65
CA ARG A 56 6.55 18.15 0.75
C ARG A 56 6.53 17.10 -0.36
N PRO A 57 6.82 17.48 -1.62
CA PRO A 57 6.96 16.52 -2.72
C PRO A 57 7.93 15.39 -2.43
N LEU A 58 7.78 14.28 -3.16
CA LEU A 58 8.77 13.21 -3.09
C LEU A 58 10.13 13.82 -3.47
N GLN A 59 11.20 13.42 -2.78
CA GLN A 59 12.52 14.02 -2.99
C GLN A 59 12.95 13.95 -4.46
N ILE A 60 12.63 12.84 -5.12
CA ILE A 60 12.86 12.66 -6.56
C ILE A 60 12.18 13.73 -7.41
N PHE A 61 10.95 14.15 -7.08
CA PHE A 61 10.23 15.18 -7.85
C PHE A 61 10.67 16.60 -7.55
N SER A 62 11.50 16.80 -6.52
CA SER A 62 12.13 18.08 -6.25
C SER A 62 13.23 18.40 -7.28
N THR A 63 13.95 17.39 -7.76
CA THR A 63 15.01 17.52 -8.79
C THR A 63 14.55 17.08 -10.18
N HIS A 64 13.70 16.06 -10.27
CA HIS A 64 13.17 15.46 -11.50
C HIS A 64 11.64 15.55 -11.55
N PRO A 65 11.05 16.67 -12.00
CA PRO A 65 9.59 16.82 -12.04
C PRO A 65 8.92 15.72 -12.86
N ALA A 66 7.95 15.06 -12.25
CA ALA A 66 6.98 14.27 -13.00
C ALA A 66 6.09 15.19 -13.85
N SER A 67 5.74 14.74 -15.04
CA SER A 67 4.69 15.34 -15.86
C SER A 67 3.92 14.26 -16.60
N GLN A 68 2.67 14.55 -16.95
CA GLN A 68 1.86 13.67 -17.78
C GLN A 68 2.51 13.46 -19.17
N GLU A 69 3.12 14.51 -19.72
CA GLU A 69 3.87 14.48 -20.98
C GLU A 69 4.96 13.39 -20.98
N ARG A 70 5.77 13.31 -19.92
CA ARG A 70 6.83 12.29 -19.81
C ARG A 70 6.27 10.86 -19.80
N LEU A 71 5.16 10.66 -19.09
CA LEU A 71 4.51 9.36 -19.03
C LEU A 71 3.96 8.94 -20.40
N ASP A 72 3.37 9.90 -21.13
CA ASP A 72 2.80 9.68 -22.46
C ASP A 72 3.91 9.38 -23.48
N ASP A 73 5.05 10.07 -23.40
CA ASP A 73 6.22 9.85 -24.25
C ASP A 73 6.79 8.43 -24.07
N ILE A 74 6.97 7.96 -22.83
CA ILE A 74 7.47 6.61 -22.54
C ILE A 74 6.46 5.55 -23.04
N LYS A 75 5.16 5.77 -22.85
CA LYS A 75 4.10 4.87 -23.35
C LYS A 75 4.09 4.80 -24.88
N ALA A 76 4.23 5.94 -25.55
CA ALA A 76 4.33 5.99 -27.01
C ALA A 76 5.57 5.24 -27.50
N ALA A 77 6.73 5.43 -26.86
CA ALA A 77 7.95 4.69 -27.19
C ALA A 77 7.78 3.18 -26.98
N ALA A 78 7.18 2.75 -25.86
CA ALA A 78 6.89 1.35 -25.58
C ALA A 78 6.00 0.69 -26.65
N ALA A 79 5.01 1.43 -27.17
CA ALA A 79 4.09 0.94 -28.19
C ALA A 79 4.74 0.70 -29.57
N THR A 80 5.93 1.27 -29.82
CA THR A 80 6.65 1.08 -31.10
C THR A 80 7.43 -0.24 -31.18
N ILE A 81 7.59 -0.95 -30.06
CA ILE A 81 8.37 -2.19 -30.01
C ILE A 81 7.50 -3.36 -30.45
N ALA A 82 7.80 -3.92 -31.63
CA ALA A 82 7.00 -5.00 -32.24
C ALA A 82 7.01 -6.33 -31.45
N SER A 83 8.07 -6.59 -30.68
CA SER A 83 8.20 -7.78 -29.83
C SER A 83 8.89 -7.40 -28.53
N PRO A 84 8.15 -6.76 -27.60
CA PRO A 84 8.74 -6.25 -26.38
C PRO A 84 9.13 -7.40 -25.45
N PRO A 85 10.24 -7.29 -24.71
CA PRO A 85 10.47 -8.16 -23.58
C PRO A 85 9.31 -8.08 -22.58
N THR A 86 9.06 -9.15 -21.84
CA THR A 86 7.91 -9.25 -20.93
C THR A 86 8.32 -9.42 -19.46
N ASP A 87 9.62 -9.38 -19.17
CA ASP A 87 10.14 -9.51 -17.81
C ASP A 87 9.93 -8.20 -17.03
N PHE A 88 8.98 -8.20 -16.11
CA PHE A 88 8.75 -7.09 -15.18
C PHE A 88 9.53 -7.23 -13.86
N GLY A 89 10.29 -8.32 -13.68
CA GLY A 89 11.01 -8.59 -12.44
C GLY A 89 10.15 -8.87 -11.21
N ARG A 90 8.83 -9.06 -11.37
CA ARG A 90 7.84 -9.12 -10.26
C ARG A 90 8.20 -10.18 -9.22
N GLU A 91 8.52 -11.40 -9.66
CA GLU A 91 8.84 -12.50 -8.74
C GLU A 91 10.11 -12.23 -7.94
N ARG A 92 11.18 -11.73 -8.59
CA ARG A 92 12.44 -11.36 -7.92
C ARG A 92 12.25 -10.23 -6.92
N TYR A 93 11.52 -9.19 -7.31
CA TYR A 93 11.18 -8.08 -6.43
C TYR A 93 10.38 -8.57 -5.22
N ARG A 94 9.35 -9.40 -5.45
CA ARG A 94 8.53 -9.94 -4.37
C ARG A 94 9.34 -10.81 -3.42
N ALA A 95 10.21 -11.69 -3.92
CA ALA A 95 11.06 -12.51 -3.06
C ALA A 95 11.93 -11.67 -2.12
N ALA A 96 12.38 -10.49 -2.56
CA ALA A 96 13.16 -9.56 -1.74
C ALA A 96 12.29 -8.75 -0.76
N VAL A 97 11.07 -8.37 -1.14
CA VAL A 97 10.21 -7.45 -0.38
C VAL A 97 9.23 -8.15 0.55
N HIS A 98 8.82 -9.38 0.24
CA HIS A 98 7.87 -10.13 1.05
C HIS A 98 8.36 -10.35 2.50
N PRO A 99 9.62 -10.74 2.78
CA PRO A 99 10.08 -10.94 4.16
C PRO A 99 9.93 -9.70 5.08
N PRO A 100 10.29 -8.47 4.66
CA PRO A 100 10.06 -7.27 5.46
C PRO A 100 8.66 -6.62 5.27
N LEU A 101 7.74 -7.21 4.51
CA LEU A 101 6.50 -6.54 4.07
C LEU A 101 5.68 -5.97 5.24
N VAL A 102 5.49 -6.74 6.31
CA VAL A 102 4.74 -6.29 7.51
C VAL A 102 5.38 -5.04 8.11
N LYS A 103 6.70 -5.04 8.28
CA LYS A 103 7.44 -3.88 8.81
C LYS A 103 7.28 -2.66 7.89
N LEU A 104 7.38 -2.86 6.58
CA LEU A 104 7.20 -1.77 5.60
C LEU A 104 5.78 -1.18 5.66
N LEU A 105 4.76 -2.01 5.81
CA LEU A 105 3.37 -1.56 5.97
C LEU A 105 3.14 -0.81 7.29
N ASP A 106 3.76 -1.26 8.38
CA ASP A 106 3.74 -0.55 9.66
C ASP A 106 4.39 0.82 9.56
N GLU A 107 5.56 0.89 8.92
CA GLU A 107 6.30 2.15 8.67
C GLU A 107 5.51 3.08 7.75
N GLU A 108 4.86 2.55 6.71
CA GLU A 108 3.98 3.32 5.81
C GLU A 108 2.84 3.99 6.58
N LEU A 109 2.11 3.23 7.40
CA LEU A 109 1.05 3.81 8.24
C LEU A 109 1.58 4.75 9.34
N ALA A 110 2.82 4.55 9.82
CA ALA A 110 3.45 5.43 10.80
C ALA A 110 3.77 6.82 10.24
N GLN A 111 3.90 6.98 8.92
CA GLN A 111 4.07 8.30 8.28
C GLN A 111 2.82 9.18 8.38
N ARG A 112 1.66 8.61 8.74
CA ARG A 112 0.36 9.31 8.90
C ARG A 112 -0.15 9.99 7.63
N ARG A 113 0.38 9.60 6.46
CA ARG A 113 -0.08 10.08 5.14
C ARG A 113 -1.18 9.18 4.59
N TYR A 114 -2.27 9.05 5.34
CA TYR A 114 -3.24 7.99 5.10
C TYR A 114 -3.91 8.02 3.72
N ALA A 115 -4.03 9.18 3.05
CA ALA A 115 -4.51 9.22 1.68
C ALA A 115 -3.56 8.49 0.71
N GLY A 116 -2.24 8.71 0.85
CA GLY A 116 -1.21 8.01 0.10
C GLY A 116 -1.13 6.54 0.49
N SER A 117 -1.13 6.21 1.79
CA SER A 117 -1.08 4.82 2.24
C SER A 117 -2.28 4.00 1.74
N ILE A 118 -3.49 4.58 1.73
CA ILE A 118 -4.68 3.93 1.15
C ILE A 118 -4.46 3.63 -0.34
N LEU A 119 -3.93 4.59 -1.12
CA LEU A 119 -3.64 4.38 -2.53
C LEU A 119 -2.61 3.27 -2.74
N VAL A 120 -1.45 3.39 -2.09
CA VAL A 120 -0.33 2.45 -2.25
C VAL A 120 -0.73 1.02 -1.85
N ILE A 121 -1.42 0.85 -0.72
CA ILE A 121 -1.88 -0.47 -0.26
C ILE A 121 -2.96 -1.03 -1.19
N SER A 122 -3.85 -0.19 -1.72
CA SER A 122 -4.86 -0.64 -2.70
C SER A 122 -4.21 -1.13 -3.99
N GLU A 123 -3.26 -0.37 -4.54
CA GLU A 123 -2.54 -0.77 -5.76
C GLU A 123 -1.64 -2.00 -5.56
N LEU A 124 -1.12 -2.18 -4.35
CA LEU A 124 -0.38 -3.39 -3.99
C LEU A 124 -1.33 -4.59 -3.89
N LEU A 125 -2.54 -4.40 -3.35
CA LEU A 125 -3.58 -5.43 -3.25
C LEU A 125 -4.10 -5.88 -4.62
N ASP A 126 -4.24 -4.95 -5.58
CA ASP A 126 -4.72 -5.25 -6.94
C ASP A 126 -3.82 -6.25 -7.66
N ASP A 127 -2.50 -6.12 -7.49
CA ASP A 127 -1.49 -7.02 -8.07
C ASP A 127 -1.08 -8.15 -7.13
N ALA A 128 -1.71 -8.24 -5.94
CA ALA A 128 -1.26 -9.15 -4.91
C ALA A 128 -1.56 -10.61 -5.27
N PRO A 129 -0.60 -11.50 -5.02
CA PRO A 129 -0.82 -12.94 -5.01
C PRO A 129 -1.71 -13.33 -3.83
N ALA A 130 -2.39 -14.48 -3.95
CA ALA A 130 -3.49 -14.86 -3.06
C ALA A 130 -3.12 -14.86 -1.57
N GLU A 131 -1.90 -15.31 -1.26
CA GLU A 131 -1.33 -15.41 0.08
C GLU A 131 -1.05 -14.05 0.76
N ASP A 132 -0.96 -12.96 0.00
CA ASP A 132 -0.73 -11.61 0.57
C ASP A 132 -2.05 -10.83 0.71
N LYS A 133 -3.14 -11.30 0.07
CA LYS A 133 -4.40 -10.55 0.00
C LYS A 133 -5.03 -10.33 1.37
N GLY A 134 -5.02 -11.30 2.27
CA GLY A 134 -5.56 -11.12 3.62
C GLY A 134 -4.78 -10.08 4.42
N LEU A 135 -3.45 -10.08 4.32
CA LEU A 135 -2.57 -9.11 4.97
C LEU A 135 -2.84 -7.68 4.45
N LEU A 136 -2.80 -7.49 3.14
CA LEU A 136 -2.99 -6.17 2.52
C LEU A 136 -4.40 -5.63 2.74
N THR A 137 -5.41 -6.50 2.70
CA THR A 137 -6.80 -6.14 3.03
C THR A 137 -6.91 -5.67 4.49
N PHE A 138 -6.24 -6.35 5.43
CA PHE A 138 -6.19 -5.92 6.84
C PHE A 138 -5.52 -4.55 6.99
N TYR A 139 -4.38 -4.32 6.33
CA TYR A 139 -3.66 -3.04 6.38
C TYR A 139 -4.43 -1.89 5.73
N LEU A 140 -5.24 -2.18 4.71
CA LEU A 140 -6.16 -1.20 4.14
C LEU A 140 -7.22 -0.79 5.17
N GLY A 141 -7.76 -1.75 5.92
CA GLY A 141 -8.64 -1.49 7.07
C GLY A 141 -7.96 -0.63 8.14
N GLU A 142 -6.71 -0.94 8.49
CA GLU A 142 -5.91 -0.13 9.42
C GLU A 142 -5.69 1.31 8.93
N ALA A 143 -5.44 1.50 7.63
CA ALA A 143 -5.27 2.83 7.04
C ALA A 143 -6.55 3.67 7.19
N TYR A 144 -7.72 3.10 6.90
CA TYR A 144 -9.00 3.76 7.13
C TYR A 144 -9.24 4.03 8.62
N ARG A 145 -9.04 3.04 9.50
CA ARG A 145 -9.23 3.21 10.95
C ARG A 145 -8.39 4.35 11.51
N ARG A 146 -7.11 4.44 11.11
CA ARG A 146 -6.18 5.48 11.57
C ARG A 146 -6.46 6.85 10.98
N ARG A 147 -7.01 6.91 9.76
CA ARG A 147 -7.47 8.17 9.14
C ARG A 147 -8.70 8.73 9.84
N GLY A 148 -9.68 7.88 10.14
CA GLY A 148 -10.81 8.21 11.02
C GLY A 148 -11.75 9.31 10.50
N LEU A 149 -11.85 9.52 9.19
CA LEU A 149 -12.73 10.54 8.59
C LEU A 149 -14.07 9.92 8.17
N GLY A 150 -15.18 10.63 8.43
CA GLY A 150 -16.50 10.23 7.93
C GLY A 150 -16.88 8.78 8.27
N ASP A 151 -17.05 7.95 7.26
CA ASP A 151 -17.44 6.54 7.37
C ASP A 151 -16.25 5.56 7.52
N ASP A 152 -15.03 6.05 7.73
CA ASP A 152 -13.83 5.24 7.78
C ASP A 152 -13.88 4.12 8.82
N ARG A 153 -14.55 4.35 9.96
CA ARG A 153 -14.74 3.30 10.97
C ARG A 153 -15.56 2.12 10.41
N LYS A 154 -16.58 2.41 9.60
CA LYS A 154 -17.39 1.39 8.92
C LYS A 154 -16.56 0.69 7.84
N LYS A 155 -15.79 1.44 7.04
CA LYS A 155 -14.89 0.88 6.02
C LYS A 155 -13.85 -0.06 6.64
N ALA A 156 -13.22 0.35 7.74
CA ALA A 156 -12.27 -0.48 8.46
C ALA A 156 -12.91 -1.82 8.89
N SER A 157 -14.08 -1.79 9.53
CA SER A 157 -14.81 -3.01 9.90
C SER A 157 -15.11 -3.92 8.70
N THR A 158 -15.50 -3.34 7.55
CA THR A 158 -15.70 -4.09 6.31
C THR A 158 -14.42 -4.77 5.84
N TYR A 159 -13.29 -4.05 5.82
CA TYR A 159 -12.01 -4.62 5.41
C TYR A 159 -11.51 -5.69 6.36
N TYR A 160 -11.69 -5.55 7.67
CA TYR A 160 -11.33 -6.63 8.61
C TYR A 160 -12.14 -7.90 8.37
N ALA A 161 -13.44 -7.77 8.09
CA ALA A 161 -14.30 -8.91 7.76
C ALA A 161 -13.91 -9.57 6.43
N GLN A 162 -13.47 -8.78 5.44
CA GLN A 162 -12.94 -9.31 4.17
C GLN A 162 -11.59 -10.01 4.38
N ALA A 163 -10.70 -9.41 5.18
CA ALA A 163 -9.36 -9.93 5.43
C ALA A 163 -9.41 -11.37 5.97
N ILE A 164 -10.24 -11.65 6.99
CA ILE A 164 -10.35 -12.98 7.58
C ILE A 164 -10.90 -14.07 6.64
N ALA A 165 -11.50 -13.68 5.50
CA ALA A 165 -11.96 -14.58 4.46
C ALA A 165 -10.90 -14.87 3.38
N LEU A 166 -9.75 -14.21 3.45
CA LEU A 166 -8.67 -14.31 2.48
C LEU A 166 -7.44 -15.02 3.08
N PRO A 167 -6.63 -15.71 2.26
CA PRO A 167 -5.36 -16.26 2.71
C PRO A 167 -4.41 -15.18 3.22
N GLY A 168 -3.59 -15.51 4.22
CA GLY A 168 -2.57 -14.62 4.78
C GLY A 168 -3.07 -13.53 5.72
N ALA A 169 -4.33 -13.60 6.17
CA ALA A 169 -4.84 -12.68 7.18
C ALA A 169 -4.05 -12.79 8.50
N PRO A 170 -3.57 -11.69 9.09
CA PRO A 170 -2.90 -11.74 10.37
C PRO A 170 -3.91 -12.06 11.48
N PRO A 171 -3.51 -12.70 12.60
CA PRO A 171 -4.40 -12.96 13.74
C PRO A 171 -5.11 -11.71 14.24
N ALA A 172 -4.45 -10.55 14.20
CA ALA A 172 -5.03 -9.26 14.59
C ALA A 172 -6.33 -8.91 13.82
N ALA A 173 -6.52 -9.41 12.60
CA ALA A 173 -7.76 -9.21 11.86
C ALA A 173 -8.97 -9.82 12.59
N TRP A 174 -8.81 -11.01 13.19
CA TRP A 174 -9.85 -11.64 14.01
C TRP A 174 -10.18 -10.85 15.26
N ARG A 175 -9.17 -10.25 15.90
CA ARG A 175 -9.36 -9.33 17.03
C ARG A 175 -10.24 -8.15 16.61
N GLU A 176 -9.88 -7.47 15.53
CA GLU A 176 -10.63 -6.29 15.06
C GLU A 176 -12.07 -6.64 14.64
N VAL A 177 -12.28 -7.79 13.99
CA VAL A 177 -13.63 -8.29 13.67
C VAL A 177 -14.44 -8.52 14.96
N GLY A 178 -13.84 -9.16 15.96
CA GLY A 178 -14.50 -9.43 17.24
C GLY A 178 -14.91 -8.15 17.96
N LEU A 179 -14.00 -7.17 18.04
CA LEU A 179 -14.28 -5.87 18.65
C LEU A 179 -15.35 -5.09 17.86
N ALA A 180 -15.31 -5.14 16.53
CA ALA A 180 -16.32 -4.50 15.68
C ALA A 180 -17.71 -5.11 15.88
N ARG A 181 -17.82 -6.44 15.91
CA ARG A 181 -19.08 -7.16 16.16
C ARG A 181 -19.65 -6.89 17.54
N ARG A 182 -18.79 -6.84 18.57
CA ARG A 182 -19.21 -6.47 19.93
C ARG A 182 -19.84 -5.09 19.95
N ASN A 183 -19.19 -4.11 19.32
CA ASN A 183 -19.71 -2.74 19.25
C ASN A 183 -21.04 -2.66 18.46
N ALA A 184 -21.30 -3.61 17.56
CA ALA A 184 -22.55 -3.74 16.83
C ALA A 184 -23.63 -4.56 17.56
N GLY A 185 -23.34 -5.09 18.76
CA GLY A 185 -24.26 -5.93 19.54
C GLY A 185 -24.30 -7.41 19.14
N ASP A 186 -23.50 -7.84 18.16
CA ASP A 186 -23.35 -9.25 17.78
C ASP A 186 -22.39 -9.96 18.75
N LEU A 187 -22.88 -10.30 19.94
CA LEU A 187 -22.07 -10.89 21.02
C LEU A 187 -21.56 -12.29 20.65
N THR A 188 -22.40 -13.10 19.99
CA THR A 188 -22.02 -14.45 19.54
C THR A 188 -20.91 -14.38 18.50
N GLY A 189 -21.08 -13.55 17.46
CA GLY A 189 -20.07 -13.38 16.43
C GLY A 189 -18.81 -12.71 16.94
N ALA A 190 -18.91 -11.82 17.94
CA ALA A 190 -17.76 -11.23 18.62
C ALA A 190 -16.93 -12.28 19.36
N ARG A 191 -17.60 -13.11 20.17
CA ARG A 191 -16.98 -14.20 20.92
C ARG A 191 -16.21 -15.16 20.01
N SER A 192 -16.86 -15.66 18.96
CA SER A 192 -16.21 -16.61 18.03
C SER A 192 -14.94 -16.02 17.41
N ALA A 193 -14.96 -14.74 17.03
CA ALA A 193 -13.79 -14.08 16.44
C ALA A 193 -12.67 -13.85 17.47
N LEU A 194 -12.99 -13.41 18.69
CA LEU A 194 -12.01 -13.20 19.75
C LEU A 194 -11.37 -14.51 20.24
N GLN A 195 -12.15 -15.59 20.31
CA GLN A 195 -11.63 -16.93 20.60
C GLN A 195 -10.67 -17.40 19.51
N ARG A 196 -11.01 -17.19 18.23
CA ARG A 196 -10.11 -17.51 17.11
C ARG A 196 -8.80 -16.73 17.20
N TYR A 197 -8.87 -15.44 17.49
CA TYR A 197 -7.68 -14.61 17.69
C TYR A 197 -6.77 -15.15 18.81
N LEU A 198 -7.33 -15.52 19.97
CA LEU A 198 -6.54 -16.08 21.08
C LEU A 198 -5.95 -17.46 20.76
N ALA A 199 -6.61 -18.26 19.92
CA ALA A 199 -6.07 -19.53 19.45
C ALA A 199 -4.87 -19.32 18.49
N ASP A 200 -4.97 -18.33 17.60
CA ASP A 200 -3.94 -18.04 16.61
C ASP A 200 -2.76 -17.23 17.20
N ALA A 201 -2.99 -16.45 18.26
CA ALA A 201 -1.99 -15.59 18.91
C ALA A 201 -2.07 -15.62 20.46
N PRO A 202 -1.84 -16.78 21.11
CA PRO A 202 -2.03 -16.94 22.55
C PRO A 202 -1.08 -16.10 23.43
N ALA A 203 0.07 -15.72 22.87
CA ALA A 203 1.12 -14.92 23.52
C ALA A 203 1.11 -13.43 23.11
N ALA A 204 0.08 -12.95 22.41
CA ALA A 204 -0.03 -11.54 22.09
C ALA A 204 -0.10 -10.67 23.36
N GLU A 205 0.50 -9.48 23.31
CA GLU A 205 0.60 -8.57 24.47
C GLU A 205 -0.78 -8.20 25.05
N ASP A 206 -1.78 -8.11 24.19
CA ASP A 206 -3.17 -7.79 24.51
C ASP A 206 -4.04 -9.03 24.82
N ALA A 207 -3.49 -10.24 24.81
CA ALA A 207 -4.26 -11.47 25.02
C ALA A 207 -4.99 -11.51 26.37
N ALA A 208 -4.37 -11.00 27.44
CA ALA A 208 -5.01 -10.92 28.76
C ALA A 208 -6.25 -10.00 28.76
N PHE A 209 -6.18 -8.89 28.03
CA PHE A 209 -7.31 -7.97 27.86
C PHE A 209 -8.44 -8.63 27.07
N ILE A 210 -8.11 -9.34 25.98
CA ILE A 210 -9.12 -10.03 25.18
C ILE A 210 -9.78 -11.20 25.93
N ARG A 211 -9.05 -11.92 26.78
CA ARG A 211 -9.65 -12.94 27.67
C ARG A 211 -10.68 -12.32 28.62
N ARG A 212 -10.32 -11.22 29.28
CA ARG A 212 -11.26 -10.49 30.15
C ARG A 212 -12.49 -10.01 29.38
N ASP A 213 -12.29 -9.50 28.17
CA ASP A 213 -13.39 -9.06 27.32
C ASP A 213 -14.34 -10.23 26.98
N LEU A 214 -13.82 -11.44 26.73
CA LEU A 214 -14.63 -12.64 26.50
C LEU A 214 -15.49 -13.04 27.72
N ASP A 215 -14.96 -12.89 28.93
CA ASP A 215 -15.69 -13.16 30.17
C ASP A 215 -16.88 -12.20 30.32
N THR A 216 -16.70 -10.92 29.97
CA THR A 216 -17.77 -9.91 30.03
C THR A 216 -18.88 -10.11 28.99
N LEU A 217 -18.61 -10.86 27.92
CA LEU A 217 -19.63 -11.17 26.90
C LEU A 217 -20.67 -12.18 27.40
N GLY A 218 -20.43 -12.84 28.55
CA GLY A 218 -21.35 -13.81 29.18
C GLY A 218 -21.43 -15.13 28.41
N GLU A 219 -21.64 -16.27 29.09
CA GLU A 219 -21.79 -17.56 28.40
C GLU A 219 -22.98 -17.52 27.42
N THR A 220 -22.78 -17.93 26.18
CA THR A 220 -23.86 -18.14 25.23
C THR A 220 -24.73 -19.26 25.83
N PRO A 221 -26.06 -19.08 25.93
CA PRO A 221 -26.95 -20.08 26.51
C PRO A 221 -26.90 -21.42 25.77
#